data_AF-A0A0E0F9Y9-F1
#
_entry.id   AF-A0A0E0F9Y9-F1
#
_cell.length_a   1.000
_cell.length_b   1.000
_cell.length_c   1.000
_cell.angle_alpha   90.00
_cell.angle_beta   90.00
_cell.angle_gamma   90.00
#
_symmetry.space_group_name_H-M   'P 1'
#
loop_
_entity.id
_entity.type
_entity.pdbx_description
1 polymer ?
#
loop_
_entity_poly.entity_id
_entity_poly.type
_entity_poly.pdbx_seq_one_letter_code
_entity_poly.pdbx_strand_id
1 'polypeptide(L)' 'MGYDYSSGVWQFEGTGYVPSGTTGMSIMQVFGSGKTATTLMLHVYDGDLWYYHQQLVETNIYDR' A
#
# COMPACT_ATOMS: atom_id res chain seq x y z
N MET A 1 4.67 -20.47 -15.26
CA MET A 1 3.59 -21.29 -14.65
C MET A 1 3.59 -20.93 -13.17
N GLY A 2 2.56 -20.22 -12.71
CA GLY A 2 2.42 -19.79 -11.31
C GLY A 2 1.68 -20.87 -10.51
N TYR A 3 2.08 -21.10 -9.26
CA TYR A 3 1.41 -22.05 -8.38
C TYR A 3 0.04 -21.50 -7.97
N ASP A 4 -0.99 -22.35 -8.02
CA ASP A 4 -2.32 -22.04 -7.49
C ASP A 4 -2.27 -22.08 -5.96
N TYR A 5 -2.05 -20.92 -5.37
CA TYR A 5 -2.06 -20.74 -3.92
C TYR A 5 -3.50 -20.48 -3.45
N SER A 6 -4.26 -21.54 -3.21
CA SER A 6 -5.67 -21.45 -2.78
C SER A 6 -5.85 -21.27 -1.26
N SER A 7 -4.76 -21.35 -0.47
CA SER A 7 -4.81 -21.26 0.99
C SER A 7 -3.48 -20.81 1.61
N GLY A 8 -3.54 -20.23 2.81
CA GLY A 8 -2.38 -19.71 3.56
C GLY A 8 -2.47 -18.21 3.87
N VAL A 9 -1.67 -17.75 4.83
CA VAL A 9 -1.50 -16.32 5.14
C VAL A 9 -0.28 -15.81 4.38
N TRP A 10 -0.49 -14.74 3.59
CA TRP A 10 0.58 -14.05 2.88
C TRP A 10 0.92 -12.78 3.65
N GLN A 11 2.05 -12.80 4.36
CA GLN A 11 2.55 -11.64 5.09
C GLN A 11 3.67 -10.97 4.30
N PHE A 12 3.62 -9.65 4.23
CA PHE A 12 4.65 -8.80 3.65
C PHE A 12 5.08 -7.78 4.70
N GLU A 13 6.38 -7.58 4.83
CA GLU A 13 6.96 -6.60 5.73
C GLU A 13 8.14 -5.93 5.02
N GLY A 14 8.26 -4.62 5.19
CA GLY A 14 9.33 -3.85 4.58
C GLY A 14 9.43 -2.48 5.23
N THR A 15 10.66 -2.00 5.36
CA THR A 15 10.97 -0.66 5.87
C THR A 15 11.39 0.22 4.70
N GLY A 16 10.80 1.40 4.61
CA GLY A 16 11.13 2.40 3.60
C GLY A 16 10.96 3.80 4.17
N TYR A 17 11.78 4.73 3.68
CA TYR A 17 11.69 6.13 4.07
C TYR A 17 10.92 6.91 3.00
N VAL A 18 9.91 7.68 3.43
CA VAL A 18 9.17 8.62 2.59
C VAL A 18 9.66 10.02 2.90
N PRO A 19 10.37 10.70 1.98
CA PRO A 19 10.81 12.07 2.20
C PRO A 19 9.64 13.02 2.42
N SER A 20 9.81 13.95 3.36
CA SER A 20 8.84 15.01 3.61
C SER A 20 8.49 15.79 2.33
N GLY A 21 7.21 16.09 2.16
CA GLY A 21 6.67 16.76 0.97
C GLY A 21 6.36 15.84 -0.22
N THR A 22 6.54 14.52 -0.08
CA THR A 22 6.17 13.55 -1.13
C THR A 22 4.68 13.23 -1.08
N THR A 23 3.95 13.44 -2.18
CA THR A 23 2.52 13.11 -2.29
C THR A 23 2.26 12.20 -3.51
N GLY A 24 1.24 11.34 -3.42
CA GLY A 24 0.88 10.40 -4.49
C GLY A 24 1.75 9.14 -4.57
N MET A 25 2.52 8.83 -3.53
CA MET A 25 3.43 7.67 -3.51
C MET A 25 2.71 6.41 -3.01
N SER A 26 2.77 5.32 -3.77
CA SER A 26 2.33 3.99 -3.31
C SER A 26 3.43 3.32 -2.47
N ILE A 27 3.13 2.97 -1.22
CA ILE A 27 4.04 2.24 -0.31
C ILE A 27 3.88 0.72 -0.51
N MET A 28 2.64 0.26 -0.70
CA MET A 28 2.34 -1.16 -0.91
C MET A 28 1.16 -1.32 -1.85
N GLN A 29 1.24 -2.29 -2.76
CA GLN A 29 0.14 -2.62 -3.66
C GLN A 29 0.04 -4.13 -3.87
N VAL A 30 -1.18 -4.66 -3.69
CA VAL A 30 -1.52 -6.04 -4.02
C VAL A 30 -2.45 -6.04 -5.22
N PHE A 31 -2.01 -6.71 -6.28
CA PHE A 31 -2.78 -6.89 -7.51
C PHE A 31 -3.48 -8.24 -7.50
N GLY A 32 -4.78 -8.24 -7.77
CA GLY A 32 -5.55 -9.45 -8.07
C GLY A 32 -5.43 -9.88 -9.54
N SER A 33 -6.08 -10.99 -9.88
CA SER A 33 -6.06 -11.57 -11.24
C SER A 33 -6.89 -10.80 -12.29
N GLY A 34 -7.62 -9.75 -11.91
CA GLY A 34 -8.50 -9.00 -12.82
C GLY A 34 -7.78 -7.87 -13.57
N LYS A 35 -8.27 -7.51 -14.77
CA LYS A 35 -7.66 -6.50 -15.67
C LYS A 35 -7.41 -5.11 -15.04
N THR A 36 -8.02 -4.80 -13.91
CA THR A 36 -7.94 -3.51 -13.19
C THR A 36 -7.92 -3.67 -11.67
N ALA A 37 -7.61 -4.87 -11.16
CA ALA A 37 -7.87 -5.19 -9.76
C ALA A 37 -6.67 -4.86 -8.86
N THR A 38 -6.47 -3.58 -8.54
CA THR A 38 -5.79 -3.26 -7.28
C THR A 38 -6.71 -3.69 -6.15
N THR A 39 -6.37 -4.78 -5.47
CA THR A 39 -7.16 -5.30 -4.34
C THR A 39 -6.85 -4.52 -3.08
N LEU A 40 -5.59 -4.09 -2.92
CA LEU A 40 -5.14 -3.30 -1.79
C LEU A 40 -4.07 -2.32 -2.26
N MET A 41 -4.16 -1.07 -1.79
CA MET A 41 -3.10 -0.08 -1.92
C MET A 41 -2.96 0.68 -0.62
N LEU A 42 -1.73 0.84 -0.17
CA LEU A 42 -1.35 1.75 0.89
C LEU A 42 -0.52 2.86 0.24
N HIS A 43 -0.95 4.12 0.35
CA HIS A 43 -0.25 5.24 -0.28
C HIS A 43 -0.17 6.46 0.62
N VAL A 44 0.75 7.36 0.29
CA VAL A 44 0.91 8.66 0.94
C VAL A 44 0.26 9.73 0.08
N TYR A 45 -0.64 10.50 0.68
CA TYR A 45 -1.25 11.65 0.04
C TYR A 45 -1.26 12.81 1.02
N ASP A 46 -0.62 13.91 0.62
CA ASP A 46 -0.51 15.14 1.43
C ASP A 46 0.09 14.91 2.84
N GLY A 47 1.01 13.94 2.96
CA GLY A 47 1.63 13.56 4.24
C GLY A 47 0.83 12.59 5.10
N ASP A 48 -0.35 12.21 4.64
CA ASP A 48 -1.19 11.23 5.30
C ASP A 48 -1.05 9.86 4.65
N LEU A 49 -1.10 8.82 5.48
CA LEU A 49 -1.12 7.44 5.05
C LEU A 49 -2.56 6.99 4.84
N TRP A 50 -2.86 6.52 3.63
CA TRP A 50 -4.20 6.11 3.24
C TRP A 50 -4.25 4.64 2.82
N TYR A 51 -5.29 3.95 3.30
CA TYR A 51 -5.78 2.72 2.70
C TYR A 51 -6.68 3.07 1.52
N TYR A 52 -6.16 2.84 0.31
CA TYR A 52 -6.71 3.38 -0.92
C TYR A 52 -7.06 4.87 -0.78
N HIS A 53 -8.19 5.36 -1.29
CA HIS A 53 -8.74 6.70 -0.98
C HIS A 53 -9.92 6.63 0.00
N GLN A 54 -10.05 5.51 0.72
CA GLN A 54 -11.27 5.22 1.50
C GLN A 54 -11.09 5.49 2.98
N GLN A 55 -9.91 5.20 3.52
CA GLN A 55 -9.67 5.28 4.95
C GLN A 55 -8.28 5.86 5.23
N LEU A 56 -8.28 6.92 6.02
CA LEU A 56 -7.08 7.47 6.64
C LEU A 56 -6.58 6.49 7.69
N VAL A 57 -5.33 6.05 7.54
CA VAL A 57 -4.68 5.11 8.46
C VAL A 57 -3.91 5.90 9.52
N GLU A 58 -3.17 6.92 9.10
CA GLU A 58 -2.35 7.75 9.99
C GLU A 58 -2.12 9.13 9.33
N THR A 59 -2.13 10.20 10.13
CA THR A 59 -1.83 11.55 9.65
C THR A 59 -0.37 11.94 9.89
N ASN A 60 0.19 12.79 9.02
CA ASN A 60 1.54 13.36 9.18
C ASN A 60 2.60 12.29 9.47
N ILE A 61 2.76 11.34 8.55
CA ILE A 61 3.67 10.19 8.72
C ILE A 61 5.15 10.53 8.50
N TYR A 62 5.45 11.78 8.16
CA TYR A 62 6.84 12.23 8.02
C TYR A 62 7.55 12.20 9.39
N ASP A 63 8.86 11.98 9.35
CA ASP A 63 9.74 11.97 10.54
C ASP A 63 9.46 10.87 11.58
N ARG A 64 8.97 9.71 11.13
CA ARG A 64 8.83 8.48 11.93
C ARG A 64 9.82 7.38 11.55
#